data_AF-A0A7S4C6A9-F1
#
_entry.id   AF-A0A7S4C6A9-F1
#
_cell.length_a   1.000
_cell.length_b   1.000
_cell.length_c   1.000
_cell.angle_alpha   90.00
_cell.angle_beta   90.00
_cell.angle_gamma   90.00
#
_symmetry.space_group_name_H-M   'P 1'
#
loop_
_entity.id
_entity.type
_entity.pdbx_description
1 polymer ?
#
loop_
_entity_poly.entity_id
_entity_poly.type
_entity_poly.pdbx_seq_one_letter_code
_entity_poly.pdbx_strand_id
1 'polypeptide(L)'
;TSTLVEDCTANVFWYERAISTSEVKLLNECQRVNMIPGMHEMARKSSLARALNRMRRLYPNDFDFFPATWNLPAQLDEFKREHAARAKAGSMPKTYIVKPSAGCQGAGIYLVNGPEELHPHTAAVVQEYLAAPALLDGY
;
A
#
# COMPACT_ATOMS: atom_id res chain seq x y z
N THR A 1 -2.47 -19.05 -17.61
CA THR A 1 -3.30 -20.21 -18.01
C THR A 1 -4.39 -20.40 -16.97
N SER A 2 -5.65 -20.33 -17.38
CA SER A 2 -6.79 -20.55 -16.48
C SER A 2 -6.88 -22.06 -16.20
N THR A 3 -6.59 -22.47 -14.98
CA THR A 3 -6.63 -23.88 -14.55
C THR A 3 -8.04 -24.37 -14.25
N LEU A 4 -9.05 -23.50 -14.35
CA LEU A 4 -10.46 -23.86 -14.15
C LEU A 4 -11.05 -24.68 -15.30
N VAL A 5 -10.28 -24.95 -16.36
CA VAL A 5 -10.82 -25.49 -17.61
C VAL A 5 -10.65 -27.01 -17.73
N GLU A 6 -9.84 -27.69 -16.89
CA GLU A 6 -9.48 -29.09 -17.19
C GLU A 6 -9.84 -30.17 -16.15
N ASP A 7 -10.34 -29.85 -14.94
CA ASP A 7 -10.86 -30.92 -14.05
C ASP A 7 -11.88 -30.41 -13.01
N CYS A 8 -13.18 -30.54 -13.33
CA CYS A 8 -14.29 -29.93 -12.60
C CYS A 8 -14.76 -30.70 -11.34
N THR A 9 -13.87 -31.38 -10.61
CA THR A 9 -14.24 -32.19 -9.42
C THR A 9 -13.74 -31.63 -8.09
N ALA A 10 -12.74 -30.74 -8.08
CA ALA A 10 -12.18 -30.22 -6.84
C ALA A 10 -13.18 -29.32 -6.09
N ASN A 11 -13.25 -29.48 -4.76
CA ASN A 11 -14.03 -28.59 -3.88
C ASN A 11 -13.26 -27.33 -3.47
N VAL A 12 -11.92 -27.37 -3.50
CA VAL A 12 -11.07 -26.25 -3.08
C VAL A 12 -10.00 -26.01 -4.14
N PHE A 13 -9.90 -24.77 -4.61
CA PHE A 13 -8.84 -24.31 -5.48
C PHE A 13 -7.94 -23.34 -4.72
N TRP A 14 -6.66 -23.67 -4.66
CA TRP A 14 -5.66 -22.83 -4.01
C TRP A 14 -4.81 -22.12 -5.05
N TYR A 15 -4.89 -20.79 -5.09
CA TYR A 15 -4.13 -19.95 -6.01
C TYR A 15 -3.01 -19.21 -5.29
N GLU A 16 -1.84 -19.18 -5.92
CA GLU A 16 -0.73 -18.30 -5.53
C GLU A 16 -0.86 -16.88 -6.10
N ARG A 17 -1.72 -16.71 -7.11
CA ARG A 17 -2.00 -15.44 -7.77
C ARG A 17 -3.37 -14.90 -7.40
N ALA A 18 -3.60 -13.62 -7.69
CA ALA A 18 -4.94 -13.06 -7.65
C ALA A 18 -5.87 -13.81 -8.61
N ILE A 19 -7.09 -14.07 -8.14
CA ILE A 19 -8.17 -14.62 -8.94
C ILE A 19 -8.98 -13.48 -9.58
N SER A 20 -9.30 -13.61 -10.86
CA SER A 20 -10.16 -12.65 -11.55
C SER A 20 -11.63 -12.85 -11.19
N THR A 21 -12.44 -11.81 -11.34
CA THR A 21 -13.90 -11.91 -11.15
C THR A 21 -14.55 -12.86 -12.16
N SER A 22 -13.99 -12.97 -13.37
CA SER A 22 -14.43 -13.96 -14.36
C SER A 22 -14.17 -15.39 -13.92
N GLU A 23 -13.02 -15.66 -13.31
CA GLU A 23 -12.69 -17.00 -12.79
C GLU A 23 -13.59 -17.38 -11.60
N VAL A 24 -13.87 -16.45 -10.69
CA VAL A 24 -14.78 -16.72 -9.57
C VAL A 24 -16.20 -17.03 -10.05
N LYS A 25 -16.65 -16.42 -11.15
CA LYS A 25 -17.98 -16.70 -11.73
C LYS A 25 -18.11 -18.11 -12.31
N LEU A 26 -17.00 -18.82 -12.53
CA LEU A 26 -17.02 -20.21 -13.01
C LEU A 26 -17.16 -21.23 -11.88
N LEU A 27 -17.00 -20.80 -10.63
CA LEU A 27 -17.13 -21.69 -9.47
C LEU A 27 -18.59 -22.04 -9.21
N ASN A 28 -18.85 -23.30 -8.84
CA ASN A 28 -20.14 -23.70 -8.32
C ASN A 28 -20.30 -23.39 -6.81
N GLU A 29 -21.49 -23.59 -6.28
CA GLU A 29 -21.85 -23.26 -4.89
C GLU A 29 -21.05 -24.01 -3.82
N CYS A 30 -20.51 -25.19 -4.13
CA CYS A 30 -19.72 -26.02 -3.22
C CYS A 30 -18.21 -25.79 -3.37
N GLN A 31 -17.79 -25.07 -4.42
CA GLN A 31 -16.39 -24.78 -4.66
C GLN A 31 -15.91 -23.58 -3.86
N ARG A 32 -14.66 -23.63 -3.41
CA ARG A 32 -14.03 -22.59 -2.59
C ARG A 32 -12.68 -22.19 -3.18
N VAL A 33 -12.34 -20.93 -2.99
CA VAL A 33 -11.04 -20.36 -3.35
C VAL A 33 -10.44 -19.64 -2.15
N ASN A 34 -9.11 -19.64 -2.06
CA ASN A 34 -8.36 -18.97 -0.99
C ASN A 34 -8.25 -17.44 -1.16
N MET A 35 -8.86 -16.86 -2.19
CA MET A 35 -8.69 -15.45 -2.57
C MET A 35 -10.04 -14.75 -2.74
N ILE A 36 -10.16 -13.55 -2.17
CA ILE A 36 -11.33 -12.69 -2.34
C ILE A 36 -11.15 -11.84 -3.62
N PRO A 37 -12.11 -11.82 -4.56
CA PRO A 37 -12.06 -10.94 -5.72
C PRO A 37 -11.94 -9.47 -5.33
N GLY A 38 -11.08 -8.73 -6.02
CA GLY A 38 -10.87 -7.30 -5.72
C GLY A 38 -9.94 -7.01 -4.53
N MET A 39 -9.40 -8.03 -3.86
CA MET A 39 -8.46 -7.87 -2.74
C MET A 39 -7.24 -6.98 -3.05
N HIS A 40 -6.88 -6.82 -4.33
CA HIS A 40 -5.80 -5.91 -4.74
C HIS A 40 -6.06 -4.44 -4.36
N GLU A 41 -7.30 -4.01 -4.14
CA GLU A 41 -7.60 -2.67 -3.62
C GLU A 41 -7.09 -2.48 -2.18
N MET A 42 -7.01 -3.56 -1.39
CA MET A 42 -6.44 -3.54 -0.05
C MET A 42 -4.96 -3.96 -0.02
N ALA A 43 -4.55 -4.85 -0.92
CA ALA A 43 -3.18 -5.40 -0.92
C ALA A 43 -2.15 -4.51 -1.65
N ARG A 44 -2.58 -3.65 -2.58
CA ARG A 44 -1.68 -2.71 -3.26
C ARG A 44 -1.50 -1.46 -2.40
N LYS A 45 -0.24 -1.09 -2.17
CA LYS A 45 0.13 0.05 -1.32
C LYS A 45 -0.58 1.34 -1.74
N SER A 46 -0.67 1.61 -3.04
CA SER A 46 -1.29 2.84 -3.56
C SER A 46 -2.81 2.87 -3.34
N SER A 47 -3.50 1.75 -3.54
CA SER A 47 -4.94 1.66 -3.26
C SER A 47 -5.24 1.71 -1.78
N LEU A 48 -4.48 0.98 -0.97
CA LEU A 48 -4.60 1.03 0.49
C LEU A 48 -4.37 2.43 1.04
N ALA A 49 -3.31 3.11 0.59
CA ALA A 49 -3.04 4.49 0.98
C ALA A 49 -4.20 5.43 0.64
N ARG A 50 -4.81 5.28 -0.54
CA ARG A 50 -5.98 6.07 -0.94
C ARG A 50 -7.18 5.82 -0.03
N ALA A 51 -7.47 4.55 0.27
CA ALA A 51 -8.57 4.17 1.15
C ALA A 51 -8.36 4.69 2.57
N LEU A 52 -7.17 4.46 3.16
CA LEU A 52 -6.86 4.90 4.52
C LEU A 52 -6.76 6.42 4.65
N ASN A 53 -6.21 7.14 3.66
CA ASN A 53 -6.26 8.60 3.65
C ASN A 53 -7.69 9.16 3.56
N ARG A 54 -8.61 8.44 2.90
CA ARG A 54 -10.03 8.82 2.91
C ARG A 54 -10.63 8.57 4.29
N MET A 55 -10.38 7.41 4.88
CA MET A 55 -10.92 7.06 6.20
C MET A 55 -10.40 8.00 7.29
N ARG A 56 -9.10 8.33 7.30
CA ARG A 56 -8.51 9.30 8.22
C ARG A 56 -9.12 10.70 8.14
N ARG A 57 -9.60 11.12 6.95
CA ARG A 57 -10.33 12.40 6.81
C ARG A 57 -11.74 12.35 7.39
N LEU A 58 -12.40 11.19 7.32
CA LEU A 58 -13.76 11.00 7.83
C LEU A 58 -13.78 10.71 9.34
N TYR A 59 -12.79 9.94 9.81
CA TYR A 59 -12.70 9.41 11.17
C TYR A 59 -11.26 9.59 11.69
N PRO A 60 -10.82 10.83 11.96
CA PRO A 60 -9.44 11.13 12.30
C PRO A 60 -8.94 10.44 13.58
N ASN A 61 -9.82 10.28 14.58
CA ASN A 61 -9.47 9.64 15.85
C ASN A 61 -9.38 8.12 15.76
N ASP A 62 -10.10 7.50 14.81
CA ASP A 62 -10.12 6.03 14.65
C ASP A 62 -9.01 5.55 13.70
N PHE A 63 -8.43 6.45 12.92
CA PHE A 63 -7.41 6.16 11.90
C PHE A 63 -6.11 6.94 12.13
N ASP A 64 -5.83 7.31 13.38
CA ASP A 64 -4.56 7.93 13.81
C ASP A 64 -3.38 6.95 13.74
N PHE A 65 -3.65 5.63 13.72
CA PHE A 65 -2.67 4.57 13.52
C PHE A 65 -1.98 4.61 12.15
N PHE A 66 -2.55 5.30 11.16
CA PHE A 66 -2.03 5.34 9.79
C PHE A 66 -1.16 6.61 9.55
N PRO A 67 0.16 6.47 9.34
CA PRO A 67 1.03 7.61 9.11
C PRO A 67 0.65 8.40 7.86
N ALA A 68 1.01 9.68 7.82
CA ALA A 68 0.81 10.51 6.63
C ALA A 68 1.48 9.87 5.41
N THR A 69 0.69 9.73 4.33
CA THR A 69 1.04 8.94 3.17
C THR A 69 0.55 9.63 1.90
N TRP A 70 1.37 9.66 0.85
CA TRP A 70 1.09 10.33 -0.42
C TRP A 70 1.37 9.39 -1.60
N ASN A 71 0.44 9.31 -2.54
CA ASN A 71 0.58 8.54 -3.77
C ASN A 71 1.19 9.39 -4.88
N LEU A 72 2.38 9.04 -5.35
CA LEU A 72 3.05 9.69 -6.46
C LEU A 72 2.66 9.06 -7.81
N PRO A 73 2.62 9.87 -8.90
CA PRO A 73 2.91 11.32 -8.94
C PRO A 73 1.74 12.21 -8.49
N ALA A 74 0.53 11.66 -8.30
CA ALA A 74 -0.70 12.43 -8.10
C ALA A 74 -0.69 13.39 -6.90
N GLN A 75 0.04 13.06 -5.83
CA GLN A 75 0.10 13.84 -4.58
C GLN A 75 1.49 14.45 -4.35
N LEU A 76 2.33 14.59 -5.38
CA LEU A 76 3.68 15.15 -5.23
C LEU A 76 3.67 16.58 -4.69
N ASP A 77 2.79 17.44 -5.20
CA ASP A 77 2.72 18.84 -4.79
C ASP A 77 2.17 18.99 -3.36
N GLU A 78 1.26 18.11 -2.96
CA GLU A 78 0.78 18.02 -1.58
C GLU A 78 1.91 17.61 -0.63
N PHE A 79 2.67 16.58 -0.97
CA PHE A 79 3.84 16.17 -0.20
C PHE A 79 4.87 17.29 -0.05
N LYS A 80 5.23 17.97 -1.15
CA LYS A 80 6.16 19.11 -1.13
C LYS A 80 5.67 20.25 -0.24
N ARG A 81 4.39 20.59 -0.34
CA ARG A 81 3.77 21.65 0.46
C ARG A 81 3.79 21.31 1.95
N GLU A 82 3.40 20.08 2.31
CA GLU A 82 3.38 19.64 3.71
C GLU A 82 4.79 19.56 4.31
N HIS A 83 5.76 19.04 3.56
CA HIS A 83 7.16 19.02 3.97
C HIS A 83 7.69 20.43 4.24
N ALA A 84 7.47 21.37 3.31
CA ALA A 84 7.91 22.76 3.47
C ALA A 84 7.21 23.49 4.63
N ALA A 85 5.92 23.22 4.86
CA ALA A 85 5.19 23.80 5.99
C ALA A 85 5.76 23.34 7.33
N ARG A 86 6.12 22.05 7.45
CA ARG A 86 6.74 21.50 8.67
C ARG A 86 8.13 22.08 8.92
N ALA A 87 8.95 22.23 7.88
CA ALA A 87 10.26 22.85 7.99
C ALA A 87 10.17 24.30 8.53
N LYS A 88 9.17 25.08 8.06
CA LYS A 88 8.92 26.44 8.55
C LYS A 88 8.44 26.49 10.00
N ALA A 89 7.70 25.47 10.45
CA ALA A 89 7.20 25.38 11.82
C ALA A 89 8.28 25.00 12.85
N GLY A 90 9.56 24.90 12.44
CA GLY A 90 10.65 24.48 13.33
C GLY A 90 10.50 23.04 13.82
N SER A 91 9.72 22.21 13.12
CA SER A 91 9.57 20.80 13.45
C SER A 91 10.88 20.05 13.21
N MET A 92 11.14 19.02 14.01
CA MET A 92 12.28 18.12 13.80
C MET A 92 12.30 17.58 12.35
N PRO A 93 13.49 17.39 11.75
CA PRO A 93 13.61 16.79 10.43
C PRO A 93 12.85 15.46 10.38
N LYS A 94 12.00 15.29 9.36
CA LYS A 94 11.22 14.08 9.17
C LYS A 94 11.85 13.22 8.09
N THR A 95 12.10 11.96 8.41
CA THR A 95 12.44 10.94 7.44
C THR A 95 11.16 10.35 6.86
N TYR A 96 11.19 10.05 5.57
CA TYR A 96 10.12 9.41 4.83
C TYR A 96 10.64 8.11 4.22
N ILE A 97 9.74 7.15 4.07
CA ILE A 97 10.00 5.88 3.38
C ILE A 97 9.25 5.87 2.06
N VAL A 98 9.98 5.64 0.97
CA VAL A 98 9.45 5.58 -0.39
C VAL A 98 9.32 4.12 -0.77
N LYS A 99 8.13 3.72 -1.20
CA LYS A 99 7.79 2.33 -1.52
C LYS A 99 7.22 2.24 -2.94
N PRO A 100 7.74 1.37 -3.83
CA PRO A 100 7.12 1.16 -5.14
C PRO A 100 5.66 0.74 -5.01
N SER A 101 4.79 1.28 -5.87
CA SER A 101 3.33 1.05 -5.80
C SER A 101 2.96 -0.43 -5.87
N ALA A 102 3.65 -1.16 -6.75
CA ALA A 102 3.61 -2.61 -6.86
C ALA A 102 5.01 -3.15 -6.57
N GLY A 103 5.11 -4.13 -5.67
CA GLY A 103 6.37 -4.69 -5.23
C GLY A 103 6.22 -5.39 -3.89
N CYS A 104 7.12 -6.32 -3.59
CA CYS A 104 7.16 -7.08 -2.35
C CYS A 104 8.59 -7.20 -1.83
N GLN A 105 8.77 -7.81 -0.66
CA GLN A 105 10.10 -8.16 -0.10
C GLN A 105 11.05 -6.98 0.14
N GLY A 106 10.51 -5.76 0.27
CA GLY A 106 11.32 -4.55 0.45
C GLY A 106 12.07 -4.06 -0.79
N ALA A 107 11.91 -4.72 -1.94
CA ALA A 107 12.60 -4.33 -3.16
C ALA A 107 12.22 -2.91 -3.61
N GLY A 108 13.24 -2.08 -3.86
CA GLY A 108 13.09 -0.69 -4.30
C GLY A 108 12.60 0.27 -3.22
N ILE A 109 12.53 -0.16 -1.95
CA ILE A 109 12.29 0.75 -0.82
C ILE A 109 13.56 1.55 -0.53
N TYR A 110 13.40 2.85 -0.28
CA TYR A 110 14.48 3.72 0.18
C TYR A 110 13.94 4.80 1.12
N LEU A 111 14.86 5.43 1.86
CA LEU A 111 14.54 6.54 2.76
C LEU A 111 14.95 7.86 2.13
N VAL A 112 14.16 8.89 2.41
CA VAL A 112 14.46 10.28 2.01
C VAL A 112 14.17 11.23 3.17
N ASN A 113 14.89 12.36 3.23
CA ASN A 113 14.58 13.43 4.18
C ASN A 113 13.73 14.56 3.56
N GLY A 114 13.59 14.57 2.24
CA GLY A 114 12.82 15.58 1.54
C GLY A 114 12.54 15.22 0.07
N PRO A 115 11.71 16.03 -0.60
CA PRO A 115 11.31 15.80 -2.00
C PRO A 115 12.44 15.88 -3.01
N GLU A 116 13.54 16.55 -2.68
CA GLU A 116 14.75 16.68 -3.50
C GLU A 116 15.51 15.37 -3.69
N GLU A 117 15.36 14.42 -2.77
CA GLU A 117 15.99 13.09 -2.84
C GLU A 117 15.12 12.06 -3.56
N LEU A 118 13.93 12.44 -4.04
CA LEU A 118 13.03 11.53 -4.77
C LEU A 118 13.56 11.21 -6.17
N HIS A 119 13.52 9.92 -6.52
CA HIS A 119 13.79 9.51 -7.90
C HIS A 119 12.71 10.03 -8.87
N PRO A 120 13.09 10.62 -10.02
CA PRO A 120 12.15 11.11 -11.02
C PRO A 120 11.18 10.02 -11.52
N HIS A 121 9.98 10.44 -11.94
CA HIS A 121 9.00 9.60 -12.65
C HIS A 121 8.59 8.28 -11.98
N THR A 122 8.78 8.15 -10.66
CA THR A 122 8.50 6.89 -9.94
C THR A 122 7.06 6.86 -9.43
N ALA A 123 6.29 5.86 -9.85
CA ALA A 123 4.99 5.54 -9.26
C ALA A 123 5.20 4.88 -7.88
N ALA A 124 5.22 5.69 -6.83
CA ALA A 124 5.51 5.25 -5.47
C ALA A 124 4.48 5.75 -4.45
N VAL A 125 4.50 5.12 -3.28
CA VAL A 125 3.86 5.62 -2.07
C VAL A 125 4.96 6.18 -1.18
N VAL A 126 4.89 7.46 -0.88
CA VAL A 126 5.74 8.12 0.13
C VAL A 126 4.98 8.11 1.44
N GLN A 127 5.62 7.72 2.53
CA GLN A 127 4.99 7.64 3.85
C GLN A 127 5.93 8.17 4.92
N GLU A 128 5.40 8.85 5.93
CA GLU A 128 6.17 9.26 7.11
C GLU A 128 6.79 8.04 7.79
N TYR A 129 8.10 8.09 8.05
CA TYR A 129 8.82 6.98 8.68
C TYR A 129 8.63 7.00 10.20
N LEU A 130 8.38 5.82 10.78
CA LEU A 130 8.34 5.65 12.23
C LEU A 130 9.77 5.59 12.76
N ALA A 131 10.29 6.73 13.23
CA ALA A 131 11.69 6.87 13.66
C ALA A 131 12.00 6.20 15.01
N ALA A 132 10.98 5.97 15.85
CA ALA A 132 11.13 5.35 17.16
C ALA A 132 10.19 4.14 17.28
N PRO A 133 10.48 3.02 16.59
CA PRO A 133 9.75 1.78 16.80
C PRO A 133 10.02 1.22 18.20
N ALA A 134 9.08 0.43 18.73
CA ALA A 134 9.35 -0.36 19.93
C ALA A 134 10.40 -1.43 19.59
N LEU A 135 11.48 -1.47 20.37
CA LEU A 135 12.61 -2.36 20.13
C LEU A 135 12.54 -3.58 21.04
N LEU A 136 12.86 -4.75 20.50
CA LEU A 136 13.11 -5.98 21.25
C LEU A 136 14.61 -6.25 21.28
N ASP A 137 15.20 -6.24 22.47
CA ASP A 137 16.65 -6.41 22.67
C ASP A 137 17.51 -5.42 21.86
N GLY A 138 16.96 -4.23 21.56
CA GLY A 138 17.63 -3.18 20.80
C GLY A 138 17.42 -3.22 19.28
N TYR A 139 16.54 -4.08 18.77
CA TYR A 139 16.21 -4.23 17.35
C TYR A 139 14.74 -3.98 17.03
#